data_AF-A0A800MX42-F1
#
_entry.id   AF-A0A800MX42-F1
#
_cell.length_a   1.000
_cell.length_b   1.000
_cell.length_c   1.000
_cell.angle_alpha   90.00
_cell.angle_beta   90.00
_cell.angle_gamma   90.00
#
_symmetry.space_group_name_H-M   'P 1'
#
loop_
_entity.id
_entity.type
_entity.pdbx_description
1 polymer ?
#
loop_
_entity_poly.entity_id
_entity_poly.type
_entity_poly.pdbx_seq_one_letter_code
_entity_poly.pdbx_strand_id
1 'polypeptide(L)'
;MLTQKFNLYQLINAGLLLSGSFIIAASFAENTFIFLSLLFAAAFGLPLVNIAIGGWMPGIVEPKMMGRVQGWISPLMMLSQSITLGFIAVSFPEFLRVEMLYWMEGGCLALVGVFYSLVLPGLNKKIRKKR
;
A
#
# COMPACT_ATOMS: atom_id res chain seq x y z
N MET A 1 18.55 0.20 9.47
CA MET A 1 19.74 -0.30 8.74
C MET A 1 19.43 -1.19 7.51
N LEU A 2 18.17 -1.55 7.21
CA LEU A 2 17.79 -2.23 5.93
C LEU A 2 17.44 -1.26 4.78
N THR A 3 17.08 -0.02 5.10
CA THR A 3 16.68 1.04 4.15
C THR A 3 17.83 1.69 3.36
N GLN A 4 19.09 1.39 3.69
CA GLN A 4 20.26 1.91 2.96
C GLN A 4 20.76 0.98 1.84
N LYS A 5 20.34 -0.30 1.84
CA LYS A 5 20.84 -1.30 0.87
C LYS A 5 19.83 -1.67 -0.23
N PHE A 6 18.54 -1.42 0.00
CA PHE A 6 17.48 -1.60 -0.98
C PHE A 6 16.92 -0.26 -1.42
N ASN A 7 16.68 -0.09 -2.73
CA ASN A 7 15.98 1.09 -3.23
C ASN A 7 14.58 1.11 -2.59
N LEU A 8 14.19 2.21 -1.95
CA LEU A 8 12.85 2.41 -1.34
C LEU A 8 11.72 1.98 -2.31
N TYR A 9 11.96 2.20 -3.60
CA TYR A 9 11.17 1.81 -4.75
C TYR A 9 10.90 0.30 -4.85
N GLN A 10 11.93 -0.53 -4.64
CA GLN A 10 11.81 -1.99 -4.65
C GLN A 10 11.07 -2.50 -3.41
N LEU A 11 11.20 -1.81 -2.29
CA LEU A 11 10.53 -2.17 -1.03
C LEU A 11 9.02 -1.89 -1.10
N ILE A 12 8.61 -0.77 -1.70
CA ILE A 12 7.20 -0.44 -1.98
C ILE A 12 6.59 -1.49 -2.91
N ASN A 13 7.27 -1.80 -4.02
CA ASN A 13 6.75 -2.73 -5.01
C ASN A 13 6.64 -4.15 -4.46
N ALA A 14 7.67 -4.62 -3.73
CA ALA A 14 7.64 -5.93 -3.07
C ALA A 14 6.53 -6.01 -2.01
N GLY A 15 6.37 -4.98 -1.18
CA GLY A 15 5.32 -4.95 -0.16
C GLY A 15 3.91 -4.95 -0.74
N LEU A 16 3.65 -4.14 -1.78
CA LEU A 16 2.34 -4.03 -2.44
C LEU A 16 1.97 -5.28 -3.24
N LEU A 17 2.92 -5.85 -3.99
CA LEU A 17 2.66 -7.07 -4.75
C LEU A 17 2.48 -8.27 -3.82
N LEU A 18 3.27 -8.35 -2.74
CA LEU A 18 3.12 -9.41 -1.74
C LEU A 18 1.77 -9.30 -1.03
N SER A 19 1.41 -8.13 -0.51
CA SER A 19 0.12 -7.96 0.18
C SER A 19 -1.05 -8.15 -0.78
N GLY A 20 -1.02 -7.53 -1.96
CA GLY A 20 -2.10 -7.63 -2.96
C GLY A 20 -2.34 -9.06 -3.44
N SER A 21 -1.27 -9.82 -3.72
CA SER A 21 -1.40 -11.22 -4.15
C SER A 21 -1.98 -12.13 -3.05
N PHE A 22 -1.54 -11.96 -1.80
CA PHE A 22 -2.08 -12.73 -0.68
C PHE A 22 -3.52 -12.35 -0.33
N ILE A 23 -3.90 -11.08 -0.48
CA ILE A 23 -5.28 -10.59 -0.27
C ILE A 23 -6.23 -11.16 -1.33
N ILE A 24 -5.81 -11.20 -2.60
CA ILE A 24 -6.59 -11.85 -3.67
C ILE A 24 -6.72 -13.35 -3.40
N ALA A 25 -5.63 -14.01 -3.00
CA ALA A 25 -5.64 -15.43 -2.68
C ALA A 25 -6.50 -15.75 -1.44
N ALA A 26 -6.58 -14.84 -0.46
CA ALA A 26 -7.45 -14.98 0.70
C ALA A 26 -8.94 -14.96 0.33
N SER A 27 -9.32 -14.30 -0.78
CA SER A 27 -10.70 -14.30 -1.31
C SER A 27 -11.19 -15.69 -1.74
N PHE A 28 -10.27 -16.59 -2.11
CA PHE A 28 -10.59 -17.97 -2.51
C PHE A 28 -10.47 -18.99 -1.35
N ALA A 29 -10.17 -18.54 -0.13
CA ALA A 29 -9.96 -19.44 0.99
C ALA A 29 -11.29 -19.97 1.54
N GLU A 30 -11.59 -21.24 1.27
CA GLU A 30 -12.79 -21.93 1.81
C GLU A 30 -12.66 -22.30 3.29
N ASN A 31 -11.43 -22.32 3.83
CA ASN A 31 -11.14 -22.73 5.20
C ASN A 31 -10.57 -21.57 6.03
N THR A 32 -11.15 -21.35 7.22
CA THR A 32 -10.76 -20.27 8.14
C THR A 32 -9.27 -20.26 8.46
N PHE A 33 -8.63 -21.43 8.61
CA PHE A 33 -7.20 -21.51 8.90
C PHE A 33 -6.32 -21.07 7.72
N ILE A 34 -6.76 -21.36 6.50
CA ILE A 34 -6.09 -20.93 5.26
C ILE A 34 -6.24 -19.41 5.14
N PHE A 35 -7.46 -18.90 5.30
CA PHE A 35 -7.73 -17.46 5.30
C PHE A 35 -6.84 -16.70 6.28
N LEU A 36 -6.75 -17.15 7.54
CA LEU A 36 -5.95 -16.49 8.58
C LEU A 36 -4.44 -16.53 8.27
N SER A 37 -3.96 -17.64 7.72
CA SER A 37 -2.54 -17.80 7.35
C SER A 37 -2.15 -16.89 6.19
N LEU A 38 -3.03 -16.76 5.18
CA LEU A 38 -2.84 -15.83 4.05
C LEU A 38 -2.90 -14.37 4.50
N LEU A 39 -3.84 -14.03 5.39
CA LEU A 39 -3.93 -12.67 5.93
C LEU A 39 -2.69 -12.31 6.76
N PHE A 40 -2.18 -13.26 7.55
CA PHE A 40 -0.92 -13.09 8.27
C PHE A 40 0.26 -12.84 7.32
N ALA A 41 0.35 -13.59 6.22
CA ALA A 41 1.38 -13.37 5.21
C ALA A 41 1.23 -11.99 4.52
N ALA A 42 0.00 -11.58 4.20
CA ALA A 42 -0.29 -10.27 3.62
C ALA A 42 0.12 -9.12 4.57
N ALA A 43 -0.09 -9.30 5.87
CA ALA A 43 0.22 -8.29 6.89
C ALA A 43 1.72 -7.96 6.96
N PHE A 44 2.63 -8.88 6.60
CA PHE A 44 4.06 -8.56 6.52
C PHE A 44 4.42 -7.59 5.39
N GLY A 45 3.58 -7.46 4.36
CA GLY A 45 3.76 -6.50 3.28
C GLY A 45 3.56 -5.05 3.74
N LEU A 46 2.65 -4.80 4.68
CA LEU A 46 2.27 -3.46 5.12
C LEU A 46 3.42 -2.67 5.79
N PRO A 47 4.19 -3.25 6.75
CA PRO A 47 5.36 -2.58 7.31
C PRO A 47 6.41 -2.19 6.26
N LEU A 48 6.63 -3.02 5.24
CA LEU A 48 7.60 -2.74 4.17
C LEU A 48 7.20 -1.50 3.37
N VAL A 49 5.92 -1.37 3.04
CA VAL A 49 5.38 -0.20 2.34
C VAL A 49 5.48 1.05 3.22
N ASN A 50 5.09 0.96 4.49
CA ASN A 50 5.08 2.11 5.40
C ASN A 50 6.50 2.65 5.67
N ILE A 51 7.47 1.76 5.89
CA ILE A 51 8.89 2.14 6.05
C ILE A 51 9.41 2.85 4.79
N ALA A 52 9.01 2.38 3.62
CA ALA A 52 9.49 2.95 2.37
C ALA A 52 8.85 4.31 2.06
N ILE A 53 7.55 4.49 2.31
CA ILE A 53 6.88 5.80 2.21
C ILE A 53 7.47 6.78 3.23
N GLY A 54 7.63 6.34 4.48
CA GLY A 54 8.23 7.14 5.55
C GLY A 54 9.69 7.52 5.28
N GLY A 55 10.46 6.66 4.60
CA GLY A 55 11.83 6.95 4.16
C GLY A 55 11.91 7.81 2.88
N TRP A 56 10.87 7.81 2.06
CA TRP A 56 10.80 8.61 0.83
C TRP A 56 10.41 10.06 1.12
N MET A 57 9.48 10.30 2.06
CA MET A 57 8.94 11.63 2.37
C MET A 57 10.00 12.69 2.75
N PRO A 58 11.02 12.40 3.60
CA PRO A 58 12.10 13.35 3.91
C PRO A 58 13.06 13.61 2.74
N GLY A 59 13.04 12.74 1.71
CA GLY A 59 13.91 12.87 0.53
C GLY A 59 13.34 13.78 -0.57
N ILE A 60 12.04 14.12 -0.50
CA ILE A 60 11.34 14.96 -1.49
C ILE A 60 10.96 16.31 -0.91
N VAL A 61 10.66 16.35 0.39
CA VAL A 61 10.17 17.54 1.08
C VAL A 61 11.29 18.12 1.94
N GLU A 62 11.50 19.43 1.85
CA GLU A 62 12.43 20.12 2.74
C GLU A 62 12.01 19.90 4.21
N PRO A 63 12.93 19.57 5.14
CA PRO A 63 12.62 19.25 6.53
C PRO A 63 11.77 20.33 7.24
N LYS A 64 11.98 21.60 6.87
CA LYS A 64 11.26 22.76 7.41
C LYS A 64 9.77 22.79 7.03
N MET A 65 9.39 22.16 5.92
CA MET A 65 8.01 22.12 5.41
C MET A 65 7.31 20.79 5.68
N MET A 66 8.01 19.81 6.27
CA MET A 66 7.53 18.45 6.45
C MET A 66 6.24 18.39 7.30
N GLY A 67 6.18 19.17 8.39
CA GLY A 67 4.98 19.26 9.23
C GLY A 67 3.76 19.84 8.51
N ARG A 68 3.95 20.80 7.60
CA ARG A 68 2.85 21.37 6.80
C ARG A 68 2.34 20.35 5.78
N VAL A 69 3.25 19.68 5.09
CA VAL A 69 2.90 18.66 4.09
C VAL A 69 2.19 17.47 4.76
N GLN A 70 2.70 16.98 5.89
CA GLN A 70 2.07 15.91 6.65
C GLN A 70 0.70 16.35 7.23
N GLY A 71 0.58 17.62 7.64
CA GLY A 71 -0.69 18.22 8.08
C GLY A 71 -1.76 18.29 7.00
N TRP A 72 -1.40 18.30 5.71
CA TRP A 72 -2.35 18.20 4.59
C TRP A 72 -2.60 16.75 4.16
N ILE A 73 -1.56 15.92 4.15
CA ILE A 73 -1.68 14.51 3.75
C ILE A 73 -2.49 13.71 4.77
N SER A 74 -2.27 13.90 6.07
CA SER A 74 -2.93 13.09 7.10
C SER A 74 -4.46 13.22 7.09
N PRO A 75 -5.06 14.43 7.03
CA PRO A 75 -6.51 14.57 6.91
C PRO A 75 -7.04 13.99 5.60
N LEU A 76 -6.31 14.14 4.49
CA LEU A 76 -6.72 13.58 3.20
C LEU A 76 -6.73 12.05 3.22
N MET A 77 -5.73 11.42 3.85
CA MET A 77 -5.68 9.97 4.06
C MET A 77 -6.85 9.51 4.93
N MET A 78 -7.11 10.20 6.05
CA MET A 78 -8.21 9.83 6.94
C MET A 78 -9.59 10.03 6.28
N LEU A 79 -9.76 11.10 5.51
CA LEU A 79 -10.97 11.33 4.73
C LEU A 79 -11.19 10.22 3.70
N SER A 80 -10.13 9.81 2.99
CA SER A 80 -10.20 8.70 2.02
C SER A 80 -10.57 7.38 2.68
N GLN A 81 -10.00 7.10 3.87
CA GLN A 81 -10.36 5.93 4.67
C GLN A 81 -11.82 5.98 5.13
N SER A 82 -12.28 7.13 5.62
CA SER A 82 -13.67 7.33 6.04
C SER A 82 -14.66 7.16 4.89
N ILE A 83 -14.35 7.66 3.69
CA ILE A 83 -15.17 7.44 2.49
C ILE A 83 -15.22 5.95 2.15
N THR A 84 -14.08 5.25 2.19
CA THR A 84 -14.01 3.83 1.89
C THR A 84 -14.85 3.02 2.88
N LEU A 85 -14.72 3.30 4.18
CA LEU A 85 -15.53 2.69 5.23
C LEU A 85 -17.02 3.03 5.07
N GLY A 86 -17.36 4.27 4.73
CA GLY A 86 -18.74 4.69 4.45
C GLY A 86 -19.34 3.93 3.25
N PHE A 87 -18.57 3.76 2.19
CA PHE A 87 -18.98 2.97 1.03
C PHE A 87 -19.22 1.50 1.38
N ILE A 88 -18.33 0.90 2.19
CA ILE A 88 -18.48 -0.48 2.68
C ILE A 88 -19.74 -0.58 3.56
N ALA A 89 -19.97 0.38 4.47
CA ALA A 89 -21.10 0.38 5.38
C ALA A 89 -22.47 0.49 4.66
N VAL A 90 -22.52 1.20 3.52
CA VAL A 90 -23.76 1.34 2.72
C VAL A 90 -23.94 0.14 1.77
N SER A 91 -22.86 -0.43 1.26
CA SER A 91 -22.92 -1.50 0.25
C SER A 91 -23.03 -2.91 0.85
N PHE A 92 -22.55 -3.11 2.07
CA PHE A 92 -22.60 -4.38 2.78
C PHE A 92 -23.88 -4.49 3.63
N PRO A 93 -24.59 -5.64 3.67
CA PRO A 93 -24.32 -6.90 2.96
C PRO A 93 -25.09 -7.08 1.65
N GLU A 94 -25.93 -6.13 1.27
CA GLU A 94 -26.94 -6.34 0.20
C GLU A 94 -26.32 -6.35 -1.21
N PHE A 95 -25.30 -5.53 -1.47
CA PHE A 95 -24.66 -5.40 -2.79
C PHE A 95 -23.24 -5.98 -2.85
N LEU A 96 -22.50 -6.01 -1.72
CA LEU A 96 -21.13 -6.52 -1.67
C LEU A 96 -21.02 -7.71 -0.72
N ARG A 97 -20.54 -8.84 -1.26
CA ARG A 97 -20.09 -9.97 -0.44
C ARG A 97 -18.66 -9.75 0.03
N VAL A 98 -18.29 -10.45 1.10
CA VAL A 98 -16.95 -10.35 1.71
C VAL A 98 -15.87 -10.65 0.67
N GLU A 99 -16.08 -11.64 -0.19
CA GLU A 99 -15.14 -12.03 -1.25
C GLU A 99 -14.86 -10.88 -2.24
N MET A 100 -15.88 -10.08 -2.58
CA MET A 100 -15.74 -8.94 -3.49
C MET A 100 -14.95 -7.79 -2.87
N LEU A 101 -15.03 -7.59 -1.55
CA LEU A 101 -14.18 -6.62 -0.85
C LEU A 101 -12.70 -7.00 -0.99
N TYR A 102 -12.36 -8.27 -0.74
CA TYR A 102 -10.98 -8.76 -0.87
C TYR A 102 -10.48 -8.69 -2.32
N TRP A 103 -11.35 -8.95 -3.30
CA TRP A 103 -11.02 -8.78 -4.71
C TRP A 103 -10.75 -7.32 -5.09
N MET A 104 -11.60 -6.40 -4.62
CA MET A 104 -11.47 -4.97 -4.87
C MET A 104 -10.20 -4.40 -4.21
N GLU A 105 -9.97 -4.74 -2.94
CA GLU A 105 -8.83 -4.23 -2.17
C GLU A 105 -7.51 -4.82 -2.69
N GLY A 106 -7.46 -6.13 -2.90
CA GLY A 106 -6.31 -6.80 -3.50
C GLY A 106 -6.02 -6.34 -4.93
N GLY A 107 -7.07 -6.12 -5.73
CA GLY A 107 -6.96 -5.56 -7.07
C GLY A 107 -6.40 -4.13 -7.07
N CYS A 108 -6.87 -3.29 -6.15
CA CYS A 108 -6.35 -1.93 -5.98
C CYS A 108 -4.86 -1.94 -5.58
N LEU A 109 -4.48 -2.78 -4.61
CA LEU A 109 -3.08 -2.94 -4.20
C LEU A 109 -2.19 -3.44 -5.33
N ALA A 110 -2.66 -4.43 -6.11
CA ALA A 110 -1.93 -4.95 -7.26
C ALA A 110 -1.77 -3.88 -8.36
N LEU A 111 -2.83 -3.12 -8.67
CA LEU A 111 -2.79 -2.03 -9.64
C LEU A 111 -1.81 -0.95 -9.21
N VAL A 112 -1.86 -0.53 -7.95
CA VAL A 112 -0.92 0.46 -7.39
C VAL A 112 0.51 -0.09 -7.38
N GLY A 113 0.70 -1.37 -7.07
CA GLY A 113 2.00 -2.06 -7.19
C GLY A 113 2.57 -2.00 -8.61
N VAL A 114 1.76 -2.37 -9.62
CA VAL A 114 2.15 -2.32 -11.04
C VAL A 114 2.42 -0.88 -11.48
N PHE A 115 1.57 0.07 -11.11
CA PHE A 115 1.74 1.49 -11.43
C PHE A 115 3.06 2.02 -10.86
N TYR A 116 3.34 1.73 -9.59
CA TYR A 116 4.61 2.09 -8.98
C TYR A 116 5.76 1.36 -9.69
N SER A 117 5.67 0.08 -10.02
CA SER A 117 6.70 -0.63 -10.78
C SER A 117 7.09 0.06 -12.10
N LEU A 118 6.16 0.77 -12.76
CA LEU A 118 6.41 1.48 -14.02
C LEU A 118 6.90 2.92 -13.81
N VAL A 119 6.35 3.66 -12.85
CA VAL A 119 6.64 5.09 -12.64
C VAL A 119 7.90 5.32 -11.80
N LEU A 120 8.10 4.50 -10.77
CA LEU A 120 9.20 4.64 -9.83
C LEU A 120 10.62 4.42 -10.43
N PRO A 121 10.89 3.49 -11.38
CA PRO A 121 12.22 3.36 -11.97
C PRO A 121 12.67 4.63 -12.72
N GLY A 122 11.73 5.42 -13.25
CA GLY A 122 12.01 6.71 -13.88
C GLY A 122 12.51 7.78 -12.91
N LEU A 123 11.99 7.79 -11.67
CA LEU A 123 12.40 8.76 -10.64
C LEU A 123 13.79 8.44 -10.06
N ASN A 124 14.08 7.15 -9.84
CA ASN A 124 15.36 6.72 -9.27
C ASN A 124 16.55 7.05 -10.20
N LYS A 125 16.34 6.98 -11.53
CA LYS A 125 17.33 7.42 -12.54
C LYS A 125 17.63 8.92 -12.46
N LYS A 126 16.66 9.76 -12.09
CA LYS A 126 16.84 11.21 -11.91
C LYS A 126 17.54 11.56 -10.59
N ILE A 127 17.20 10.87 -9.50
CA ILE A 127 17.82 11.14 -8.18
C ILE A 127 19.29 10.73 -8.16
N ARG A 128 19.66 9.60 -8.77
CA ARG A 128 21.07 9.16 -8.86
C ARG A 128 21.93 10.05 -9.78
N LYS A 129 21.32 10.82 -10.69
CA LYS A 129 22.01 11.76 -11.58
C LYS A 129 22.24 13.14 -10.96
N LYS A 130 21.62 13.41 -9.80
CA LYS A 130 21.67 14.71 -9.09
C LYS A 130 22.54 14.66 -7.83
N ARG A 131 23.15 13.50 -7.50
CA ARG A 131 24.20 13.33 -6.49
C ARG A 131 25.56 13.31 -7.15
#